data_AF-A0A814PD83-F1
#
_entry.id   AF-A0A814PD83-F1
#
_cell.length_a   1.000
_cell.length_b   1.000
_cell.length_c   1.000
_cell.angle_alpha   90.00
_cell.angle_beta   90.00
_cell.angle_gamma   90.00
#
_symmetry.space_group_name_H-M   'P 1'
#
loop_
_entity.id
_entity.type
_entity.pdbx_description
1 polymer ?
#
loop_
_entity_poly.entity_id
_entity_poly.type
_entity_poly.pdbx_seq_one_letter_code
_entity_poly.pdbx_strand_id
1 'polypeptide(L)'
;MTSTSTTKTFSLSSCDWIGFDLDHTLIRYRLPELHTLIYQSLCQYLVDTHQYNSHLLEIPYDNYFGVKALIYDSLYGNLIQLDSNGLVHTALHGVNTRLSSEKIKEIYPNAFEAIEEDTTNIVDLIDKENLYEKSSKNQINLMKKYNFFLIDLNNGFSYLFNDFQRGNYFSSIRENPNKFIYKRLDVRQWLEKLKKSNKKLFLATNSRFDYTNLLTTYAFGNDWQNLFDFIIVDCKKPSFFNNLNKQSFYRVINDNNIIPVTIDEIIKNFNQNYIYSLGNSEDLHLIISQISNKDPIVIYFGDHIKSDINALKRHTNWLAGIIIEELEFDLPPTIIHTTKHHLSNQLLINDESYIKGNRSKFFSSFFTSPSDSIIFDHDNINQTKFEQTEPDTILPSLSSYWYTYITKHAHLSLSCLSVLANHLDLDHQFQHDENTKHFILLQKNE
;
A
#
# COMPACT_ATOMS: atom_id res chain seq x y z
N MET A 1 -9.80 -34.31 32.60
CA MET A 1 -9.21 -34.33 31.25
C MET A 1 -8.90 -32.89 30.87
N THR A 2 -7.64 -32.52 30.94
CA THR A 2 -7.13 -31.17 30.62
C THR A 2 -7.15 -30.99 29.10
N SER A 3 -8.09 -30.17 28.59
CA SER A 3 -8.04 -29.70 27.21
C SER A 3 -7.00 -28.59 27.10
N THR A 4 -5.74 -28.96 26.88
CA THR A 4 -4.71 -28.02 26.44
C THR A 4 -5.04 -27.58 25.02
N SER A 5 -5.81 -26.50 24.88
CA SER A 5 -5.82 -25.70 23.66
C SER A 5 -4.42 -25.11 23.52
N THR A 6 -3.55 -25.77 22.75
CA THR A 6 -2.26 -25.21 22.36
C THR A 6 -2.53 -24.00 21.50
N THR A 7 -2.45 -22.80 22.07
CA THR A 7 -2.47 -21.56 21.30
C THR A 7 -1.32 -21.60 20.30
N LYS A 8 -1.63 -21.62 19.00
CA LYS A 8 -0.58 -21.50 17.98
C LYS A 8 0.05 -20.13 18.13
N THR A 9 1.37 -20.08 18.24
CA THR A 9 2.13 -18.83 18.30
C THR A 9 3.10 -18.76 17.13
N PHE A 10 3.44 -17.54 16.74
CA PHE A 10 4.43 -17.25 15.72
C PHE A 10 5.47 -16.30 16.28
N SER A 11 6.71 -16.43 15.83
CA SER A 11 7.79 -15.51 16.15
C SER A 11 8.63 -15.30 14.91
N LEU A 12 9.13 -14.09 14.70
CA LEU A 12 10.08 -13.82 13.63
C LEU A 12 11.38 -14.63 13.80
N SER A 13 11.70 -15.08 15.02
CA SER A 13 12.81 -16.00 15.27
C SER A 13 12.60 -17.39 14.65
N SER A 14 11.36 -17.77 14.32
CA SER A 14 11.09 -19.02 13.59
C SER A 14 11.35 -18.91 12.08
N CYS A 15 11.35 -17.70 11.52
CA CYS A 15 11.63 -17.49 10.10
C CYS A 15 13.13 -17.66 9.80
N ASP A 16 13.45 -18.31 8.70
CA ASP A 16 14.82 -18.42 8.19
C ASP A 16 15.15 -17.28 7.25
N TRP A 17 14.17 -16.93 6.41
CA TRP A 17 14.26 -15.84 5.46
C TRP A 17 13.16 -14.80 5.68
N ILE A 18 13.55 -13.53 5.59
CA ILE A 18 12.64 -12.40 5.71
C ILE A 18 12.78 -11.56 4.44
N GLY A 19 11.70 -11.49 3.68
CA GLY A 19 11.60 -10.76 2.43
C GLY A 19 10.86 -9.45 2.60
N PHE A 20 11.19 -8.48 1.75
CA PHE A 20 10.60 -7.15 1.78
C PHE A 20 10.29 -6.64 0.38
N ASP A 21 9.20 -5.91 0.23
CA ASP A 21 9.07 -4.88 -0.79
C ASP A 21 9.83 -3.60 -0.41
N LEU A 22 9.99 -2.70 -1.37
CA LEU A 22 10.67 -1.42 -1.21
C LEU A 22 9.70 -0.29 -0.89
N ASP A 23 8.97 0.19 -1.89
CA ASP A 23 8.08 1.34 -1.82
C ASP A 23 6.94 1.09 -0.81
N HIS A 24 6.64 2.08 0.03
CA HIS A 24 5.63 2.00 1.10
C HIS A 24 5.83 0.86 2.14
N THR A 25 6.94 0.13 2.06
CA THR A 25 7.30 -0.97 2.99
C THR A 25 8.60 -0.62 3.73
N LEU A 26 9.74 -0.73 3.05
CA LEU A 26 11.04 -0.32 3.59
C LEU A 26 11.21 1.19 3.48
N ILE A 27 10.83 1.76 2.35
CA ILE A 27 10.86 3.20 2.09
C ILE A 27 9.54 3.78 2.53
N ARG A 28 9.61 4.73 3.45
CA ARG A 28 8.45 5.50 3.89
C ARG A 28 8.48 6.86 3.24
N TYR A 29 7.40 7.20 2.56
CA TYR A 29 7.24 8.47 1.90
C TYR A 29 6.62 9.50 2.84
N ARG A 30 6.93 10.76 2.60
CA ARG A 30 6.20 11.92 3.12
C ARG A 30 4.97 12.08 2.24
N LEU A 31 3.86 11.44 2.65
CA LEU A 31 2.67 11.28 1.82
C LEU A 31 2.11 12.62 1.29
N PRO A 32 1.99 13.70 2.09
CA PRO A 32 1.48 14.97 1.56
C PRO A 32 2.32 15.51 0.39
N GLU A 33 3.65 15.48 0.53
CA GLU A 33 4.58 15.94 -0.48
C GLU A 33 4.60 15.02 -1.72
N LEU A 34 4.58 13.70 -1.51
CA LEU A 34 4.54 12.72 -2.59
C LEU A 34 3.24 12.83 -3.39
N HIS A 35 2.09 12.83 -2.72
CA HIS A 35 0.79 12.89 -3.37
C HIS A 35 0.59 14.20 -4.12
N THR A 36 1.04 15.32 -3.54
CA THR A 36 1.05 16.61 -4.23
C THR A 36 1.86 16.57 -5.52
N LEU A 37 3.06 15.96 -5.49
CA LEU A 37 3.90 15.80 -6.68
C LEU A 37 3.23 14.93 -7.74
N ILE A 38 2.64 13.79 -7.36
CA ILE A 38 1.93 12.89 -8.26
C ILE A 38 0.74 13.62 -8.90
N TYR A 39 -0.07 14.28 -8.09
CA TYR A 39 -1.24 15.04 -8.55
C TYR A 39 -0.86 16.13 -9.54
N GLN A 40 0.12 16.99 -9.19
CA GLN A 40 0.59 18.05 -10.08
C GLN A 40 1.14 17.49 -11.39
N SER A 41 1.89 16.39 -11.32
CA SER A 41 2.46 15.74 -12.50
C SER A 41 1.37 15.16 -13.42
N LEU A 42 0.30 14.59 -12.85
CA LEU A 42 -0.87 14.11 -13.61
C LEU A 42 -1.66 15.26 -14.23
N CYS A 43 -1.96 16.32 -13.48
CA CYS A 43 -2.65 17.49 -14.01
C CYS A 43 -1.87 18.10 -15.18
N GLN A 44 -0.55 18.24 -15.05
CA GLN A 44 0.31 18.70 -16.14
C GLN A 44 0.23 17.79 -17.37
N TYR A 45 0.32 16.46 -17.18
CA TYR A 45 0.18 15.50 -18.26
C TYR A 45 -1.17 15.60 -18.99
N LEU A 46 -2.27 15.69 -18.24
CA LEU A 46 -3.63 15.79 -18.79
C LEU A 46 -3.82 17.07 -19.62
N VAL A 47 -3.30 18.21 -19.13
CA VAL A 47 -3.34 19.48 -19.84
C VAL A 47 -2.49 19.44 -21.11
N ASP A 48 -1.23 18.99 -21.01
CA ASP A 48 -0.30 19.04 -22.14
C ASP A 48 -0.62 18.00 -23.22
N THR A 49 -1.01 16.79 -22.82
CA THR A 49 -1.15 15.65 -23.75
C THR A 49 -2.59 15.48 -24.22
N HIS A 50 -3.56 15.65 -23.32
CA HIS A 50 -4.97 15.40 -23.59
C HIS A 50 -5.80 16.69 -23.65
N GLN A 51 -5.17 17.87 -23.54
CA GLN A 51 -5.78 19.19 -23.72
C GLN A 51 -6.94 19.43 -22.74
N TYR A 52 -6.86 18.88 -21.53
CA TYR A 52 -7.77 19.26 -20.45
C TYR A 52 -7.60 20.75 -20.10
N ASN A 53 -8.61 21.36 -19.48
CA ASN A 53 -8.56 22.79 -19.11
C ASN A 53 -7.33 23.09 -18.23
N SER A 54 -6.57 24.12 -18.58
CA SER A 54 -5.39 24.55 -17.83
C SER A 54 -5.70 24.96 -16.39
N HIS A 55 -6.96 25.27 -16.08
CA HIS A 55 -7.40 25.52 -14.70
C HIS A 55 -7.08 24.34 -13.75
N LEU A 56 -6.95 23.10 -14.26
CA LEU A 56 -6.49 21.95 -13.47
C LEU A 56 -5.15 22.19 -12.76
N LEU A 57 -4.27 23.03 -13.32
CA LEU A 57 -2.96 23.34 -12.73
C LEU A 57 -3.04 24.30 -11.54
N GLU A 58 -4.16 25.00 -11.39
CA GLU A 58 -4.41 25.96 -10.31
C GLU A 58 -5.07 25.30 -9.08
N ILE A 59 -5.57 24.08 -9.24
CA ILE A 59 -6.27 23.35 -8.19
C ILE A 59 -5.21 22.68 -7.28
N PRO A 60 -5.21 22.95 -5.97
CA PRO A 60 -4.28 22.29 -5.07
C PRO A 60 -4.73 20.84 -4.79
N TYR A 61 -3.77 19.96 -4.56
CA TYR A 61 -4.07 18.62 -4.06
C TYR A 61 -4.68 18.71 -2.66
N ASP A 62 -5.86 18.13 -2.49
CA ASP A 62 -6.49 18.00 -1.18
C ASP A 62 -5.98 16.72 -0.48
N ASN A 63 -5.11 16.93 0.52
CA ASN A 63 -4.57 15.87 1.38
C ASN A 63 -5.62 15.15 2.23
N TYR A 64 -6.85 15.67 2.29
CA TYR A 64 -7.97 15.12 3.07
C TYR A 64 -9.00 14.39 2.20
N PHE A 65 -8.80 14.36 0.89
CA PHE A 65 -9.84 13.89 -0.01
C PHE A 65 -10.03 12.37 0.01
N GLY A 66 -8.95 11.64 -0.31
CA GLY A 66 -9.00 10.19 -0.51
C GLY A 66 -8.41 9.41 0.66
N VAL A 67 -8.98 8.23 0.92
CA VAL A 67 -8.35 7.16 1.72
C VAL A 67 -8.00 6.01 0.79
N LYS A 68 -6.96 5.22 1.13
CA LYS A 68 -6.62 4.00 0.36
C LYS A 68 -7.84 3.07 0.30
N ALA A 69 -7.92 2.34 -0.80
CA ALA A 69 -8.90 1.28 -1.00
C ALA A 69 -10.36 1.74 -1.25
N LEU A 70 -10.52 2.98 -1.75
CA LEU A 70 -11.73 3.39 -2.46
C LEU A 70 -11.78 2.77 -3.86
N ILE A 71 -12.99 2.54 -4.36
CA ILE A 71 -13.24 1.98 -5.69
C ILE A 71 -13.75 3.10 -6.60
N TYR A 72 -13.12 3.30 -7.75
CA TYR A 72 -13.64 4.20 -8.77
C TYR A 72 -14.58 3.45 -9.72
N ASP A 73 -15.83 3.86 -9.74
CA ASP A 73 -16.82 3.41 -10.70
C ASP A 73 -16.79 4.31 -11.94
N SER A 74 -16.17 3.82 -13.01
CA SER A 74 -16.06 4.53 -14.28
C SER A 74 -17.34 4.53 -15.12
N LEU A 75 -18.40 3.84 -14.71
CA LEU A 75 -19.71 3.93 -15.34
C LEU A 75 -20.46 5.17 -14.86
N TYR A 76 -20.52 5.37 -13.56
CA TYR A 76 -21.29 6.46 -12.95
C TYR A 76 -20.44 7.63 -12.43
N GLY A 77 -19.12 7.52 -12.45
CA GLY A 77 -18.21 8.55 -11.94
C GLY A 77 -18.30 8.67 -10.42
N ASN A 78 -18.40 7.54 -9.72
CA ASN A 78 -18.54 7.53 -8.26
C ASN A 78 -17.31 6.92 -7.60
N LEU A 79 -16.93 7.47 -6.47
CA LEU A 79 -15.96 6.89 -5.55
C LEU A 79 -16.72 6.14 -4.46
N ILE A 80 -16.43 4.86 -4.32
CA ILE A 80 -17.22 3.91 -3.56
C ILE A 80 -16.38 3.34 -2.42
N GLN A 81 -17.00 3.23 -1.25
CA GLN A 81 -16.48 2.50 -0.11
C GLN A 81 -17.43 1.34 0.21
N LEU A 82 -16.86 0.14 0.34
CA LEU A 82 -17.60 -1.10 0.63
C LEU A 82 -17.56 -1.47 2.11
N ASP A 83 -18.65 -2.06 2.59
CA ASP A 83 -18.70 -2.73 3.89
C ASP A 83 -18.08 -4.13 3.85
N SER A 84 -18.04 -4.81 5.01
CA SER A 84 -17.51 -6.18 5.15
C SER A 84 -18.22 -7.23 4.29
N ASN A 85 -19.44 -6.96 3.83
CA ASN A 85 -20.22 -7.86 2.98
C ASN A 85 -20.06 -7.55 1.48
N GLY A 86 -19.26 -6.53 1.14
CA GLY A 86 -19.06 -6.07 -0.23
C GLY A 86 -20.19 -5.19 -0.76
N LEU A 87 -21.12 -4.72 0.09
CA LEU A 87 -22.15 -3.76 -0.29
C LEU A 87 -21.58 -2.34 -0.29
N VAL A 88 -22.10 -1.49 -1.17
CA VAL A 88 -21.75 -0.07 -1.16
C VAL A 88 -22.33 0.58 0.08
N HIS A 89 -21.43 0.96 0.99
CA HIS A 89 -21.81 1.65 2.21
C HIS A 89 -21.90 3.16 1.98
N THR A 90 -20.90 3.73 1.30
CA THR A 90 -20.84 5.16 0.98
C THR A 90 -20.36 5.34 -0.45
N ALA A 91 -20.99 6.27 -1.17
CA ALA A 91 -20.58 6.68 -2.50
C ALA A 91 -20.54 8.20 -2.58
N LEU A 92 -19.49 8.71 -3.21
CA LEU A 92 -19.28 10.12 -3.50
C LEU A 92 -19.28 10.29 -5.01
N HIS A 93 -20.17 11.12 -5.53
CA HIS A 93 -20.07 11.60 -6.90
C HIS A 93 -19.10 12.78 -6.92
N GLY A 94 -18.02 12.63 -7.68
CA GLY A 94 -16.96 13.62 -7.68
C GLY A 94 -16.22 13.75 -6.33
N VAL A 95 -16.02 14.98 -5.83
CA VAL A 95 -15.28 15.28 -4.58
C VAL A 95 -16.12 15.90 -3.46
N ASN A 96 -17.36 16.30 -3.74
CA ASN A 96 -18.17 17.04 -2.76
C ASN A 96 -19.57 16.48 -2.53
N THR A 97 -20.06 15.57 -3.39
CA THR A 97 -21.48 15.16 -3.36
C THR A 97 -21.63 13.72 -2.89
N ARG A 98 -21.94 13.53 -1.61
CA ARG A 98 -22.29 12.21 -1.06
C ARG A 98 -23.67 11.80 -1.59
N LEU A 99 -23.78 10.59 -2.13
CA LEU A 99 -25.05 10.04 -2.56
C LEU A 99 -25.91 9.64 -1.35
N SER A 100 -27.23 9.85 -1.45
CA SER A 100 -28.17 9.39 -0.42
C SER A 100 -28.23 7.86 -0.38
N SER A 101 -28.61 7.30 0.77
CA SER A 101 -28.78 5.85 0.94
C SER A 101 -29.78 5.24 -0.05
N GLU A 102 -30.84 5.98 -0.42
CA GLU A 102 -31.79 5.56 -1.44
C GLU A 102 -31.14 5.48 -2.81
N LYS A 103 -30.35 6.50 -3.17
CA LYS A 103 -29.66 6.53 -4.46
C LYS A 103 -28.56 5.46 -4.56
N ILE A 104 -27.84 5.22 -3.46
CA ILE A 104 -26.88 4.12 -3.37
C ILE A 104 -27.56 2.78 -3.61
N LYS A 105 -28.70 2.51 -2.96
CA LYS A 105 -29.45 1.25 -3.16
C LYS A 105 -30.01 1.11 -4.58
N GLU A 106 -30.39 2.21 -5.21
CA GLU A 106 -30.86 2.23 -6.59
C GLU A 106 -29.73 1.88 -7.57
N ILE A 107 -28.55 2.47 -7.40
CA ILE A 107 -27.41 2.29 -8.31
C ILE A 107 -26.66 0.97 -8.01
N TYR A 108 -26.49 0.64 -6.74
CA TYR A 108 -25.71 -0.50 -6.22
C TYR A 108 -26.55 -1.43 -5.34
N PRO A 109 -27.56 -2.12 -5.90
CA PRO A 109 -28.47 -2.95 -5.11
C PRO A 109 -27.82 -4.24 -4.56
N ASN A 110 -26.67 -4.65 -5.12
CA ASN A 110 -26.03 -5.93 -4.85
C ASN A 110 -24.60 -5.76 -4.35
N ALA A 111 -24.09 -6.77 -3.65
CA ALA A 111 -22.70 -6.83 -3.23
C ALA A 111 -21.76 -7.04 -4.42
N PHE A 112 -20.56 -6.45 -4.34
CA PHE A 112 -19.49 -6.66 -5.31
C PHE A 112 -18.80 -8.01 -5.05
N GLU A 113 -18.75 -8.87 -6.07
CA GLU A 113 -18.12 -10.19 -5.98
C GLU A 113 -16.62 -10.17 -6.35
N ALA A 114 -16.16 -9.17 -7.11
CA ALA A 114 -14.78 -8.96 -7.51
C ALA A 114 -14.45 -7.46 -7.51
N ILE A 115 -13.35 -7.07 -6.87
CA ILE A 115 -12.94 -5.67 -6.70
C ILE A 115 -11.60 -5.46 -7.39
N GLU A 116 -11.55 -4.45 -8.25
CA GLU A 116 -10.31 -3.88 -8.77
C GLU A 116 -10.12 -2.48 -8.17
N GLU A 117 -8.89 -2.16 -7.76
CA GLU A 117 -8.49 -0.85 -7.26
C GLU A 117 -7.98 -0.01 -8.44
N ASP A 118 -8.42 1.26 -8.59
CA ASP A 118 -7.50 2.41 -8.77
C ASP A 118 -8.16 3.82 -8.83
N THR A 119 -7.48 4.78 -8.19
CA THR A 119 -7.43 6.26 -8.36
C THR A 119 -8.54 7.19 -7.80
N THR A 120 -8.09 8.30 -7.17
CA THR A 120 -8.88 9.44 -6.66
C THR A 120 -8.27 10.80 -7.05
N ASN A 121 -9.12 11.85 -7.02
CA ASN A 121 -8.88 13.30 -7.05
C ASN A 121 -9.22 14.15 -8.30
N ILE A 122 -9.91 13.61 -9.32
CA ILE A 122 -10.26 14.41 -10.54
C ILE A 122 -11.75 14.26 -10.96
N VAL A 123 -12.53 13.46 -10.23
CA VAL A 123 -13.89 13.08 -10.63
C VAL A 123 -14.87 14.27 -10.65
N ASP A 124 -14.77 15.21 -9.71
CA ASP A 124 -15.67 16.38 -9.61
C ASP A 124 -15.45 17.41 -10.73
N LEU A 125 -14.27 17.40 -11.35
CA LEU A 125 -13.88 18.34 -12.40
C LEU A 125 -14.54 17.98 -13.73
N ILE A 126 -14.85 16.70 -13.94
CA ILE A 126 -15.57 16.17 -15.11
C ILE A 126 -17.04 16.62 -15.16
N ASP A 127 -17.60 17.01 -14.00
CA ASP A 127 -19.01 17.43 -13.88
C ASP A 127 -19.21 18.93 -13.84
N LYS A 128 -18.27 19.68 -13.25
CA LYS A 128 -18.43 21.12 -13.01
C LYS A 128 -17.88 22.02 -14.11
N GLU A 129 -16.95 21.54 -14.93
CA GLU A 129 -16.50 22.27 -16.10
C GLU A 129 -16.74 21.42 -17.35
N ASN A 130 -17.13 22.06 -18.44
CA ASN A 130 -17.17 21.47 -19.78
C ASN A 130 -15.74 21.12 -20.27
N LEU A 131 -15.00 20.28 -19.54
CA LEU A 131 -13.64 19.85 -19.85
C LEU A 131 -13.55 19.18 -21.22
N TYR A 132 -14.66 18.57 -21.66
CA TYR A 132 -14.76 17.87 -22.94
C TYR A 132 -15.28 18.74 -24.09
N GLU A 133 -15.61 20.02 -23.89
CA GLU A 133 -16.14 20.85 -24.98
C GLU A 133 -15.08 21.32 -25.98
N LYS A 134 -13.77 21.18 -25.71
CA LYS A 134 -12.76 21.87 -26.53
C LYS A 134 -11.62 21.07 -27.13
N SER A 135 -11.46 19.77 -26.88
CA SER A 135 -10.36 19.03 -27.48
C SER A 135 -10.78 17.75 -28.21
N SER A 136 -10.50 17.78 -29.51
CA SER A 136 -10.47 16.70 -30.48
C SER A 136 -11.78 16.39 -31.22
N LYS A 137 -11.58 16.06 -32.49
CA LYS A 137 -12.56 15.83 -33.56
C LYS A 137 -13.50 14.64 -33.34
N ASN A 138 -13.56 14.08 -32.13
CA ASN A 138 -14.45 12.98 -31.79
C ASN A 138 -15.46 13.49 -30.76
N GLN A 139 -16.74 13.48 -31.11
CA GLN A 139 -17.82 13.69 -30.15
C GLN A 139 -17.63 12.69 -28.99
N ILE A 140 -17.16 13.17 -27.85
CA ILE A 140 -17.04 12.35 -26.66
C ILE A 140 -18.46 12.00 -26.24
N ASN A 141 -18.76 10.71 -26.24
CA ASN A 141 -20.04 10.23 -25.77
C ASN A 141 -20.14 10.57 -24.28
N LEU A 142 -21.00 11.54 -23.93
CA LEU A 142 -21.22 11.99 -22.56
C LEU A 142 -21.58 10.84 -21.61
N MET A 143 -22.22 9.77 -22.11
CA MET A 143 -22.52 8.56 -21.31
C MET A 143 -21.27 7.75 -20.93
N LYS A 144 -20.12 7.98 -21.56
CA LYS A 144 -18.86 7.25 -21.32
C LYS A 144 -17.73 8.14 -20.84
N LYS A 145 -18.00 9.40 -20.48
CA LYS A 145 -16.96 10.39 -20.15
C LYS A 145 -16.01 9.91 -19.04
N TYR A 146 -16.53 9.28 -17.98
CA TYR A 146 -15.73 8.75 -16.86
C TYR A 146 -14.85 7.55 -17.26
N ASN A 147 -15.27 6.76 -18.24
CA ASN A 147 -14.42 5.70 -18.80
C ASN A 147 -13.25 6.28 -19.59
N PHE A 148 -13.49 7.30 -20.42
CA PHE A 148 -12.41 7.99 -21.12
C PHE A 148 -11.45 8.66 -20.15
N PHE A 149 -11.99 9.29 -19.12
CA PHE A 149 -11.19 9.87 -18.06
C PHE A 149 -10.26 8.85 -17.38
N LEU A 150 -10.79 7.68 -17.00
CA LEU A 150 -9.99 6.60 -16.41
C LEU A 150 -8.88 6.12 -17.37
N ILE A 151 -9.17 6.03 -18.67
CA ILE A 151 -8.17 5.68 -19.68
C ILE A 151 -7.05 6.73 -19.73
N ASP A 152 -7.40 8.01 -19.76
CA ASP A 152 -6.42 9.11 -19.79
C ASP A 152 -5.58 9.15 -18.51
N LEU A 153 -6.19 8.88 -17.35
CA LEU A 153 -5.46 8.71 -16.09
C LEU A 153 -4.49 7.55 -16.11
N ASN A 154 -4.92 6.37 -16.54
CA ASN A 154 -4.05 5.20 -16.63
C ASN A 154 -2.87 5.44 -17.59
N ASN A 155 -3.12 6.17 -18.68
CA ASN A 155 -2.06 6.63 -19.58
C ASN A 155 -1.13 7.64 -18.90
N GLY A 156 -1.66 8.53 -18.06
CA GLY A 156 -0.89 9.45 -17.24
C GLY A 156 -0.01 8.75 -16.22
N PHE A 157 -0.54 7.83 -15.43
CA PHE A 157 0.25 7.02 -14.50
C PHE A 157 1.34 6.23 -15.23
N SER A 158 1.00 5.65 -16.38
CA SER A 158 1.99 4.99 -17.24
C SER A 158 3.08 5.95 -17.73
N TYR A 159 2.71 7.18 -18.11
CA TYR A 159 3.66 8.22 -18.52
C TYR A 159 4.59 8.64 -17.37
N LEU A 160 4.04 8.79 -16.17
CA LEU A 160 4.77 9.23 -14.97
C LEU A 160 5.74 8.16 -14.47
N PHE A 161 5.33 6.89 -14.45
CA PHE A 161 6.04 5.84 -13.73
C PHE A 161 6.84 4.85 -14.60
N ASN A 162 6.57 4.75 -15.90
CA ASN A 162 7.27 3.77 -16.75
C ASN A 162 8.61 4.28 -17.32
N ASP A 163 8.82 5.60 -17.40
CA ASP A 163 10.04 6.19 -17.97
C ASP A 163 10.74 7.08 -16.94
N PHE A 164 11.83 6.56 -16.37
CA PHE A 164 12.61 7.17 -15.30
C PHE A 164 13.26 8.53 -15.67
N GLN A 165 13.37 8.80 -16.96
CA GLN A 165 13.94 10.04 -17.50
C GLN A 165 12.88 11.05 -17.93
N ARG A 166 11.60 10.68 -17.84
CA ARG A 166 10.48 11.48 -18.35
C ARG A 166 9.65 12.06 -17.22
N GLY A 167 9.07 13.22 -17.50
CA GLY A 167 8.15 13.89 -16.58
C GLY A 167 8.87 14.45 -15.34
N ASN A 168 8.07 14.95 -14.41
CA ASN A 168 8.58 15.66 -13.24
C ASN A 168 8.72 14.78 -11.99
N TYR A 169 8.13 13.58 -11.99
CA TYR A 169 8.05 12.74 -10.79
C TYR A 169 9.43 12.27 -10.31
N PHE A 170 10.13 11.48 -11.14
CA PHE A 170 11.43 10.92 -10.75
C PHE A 170 12.52 11.98 -10.62
N SER A 171 12.51 13.02 -11.46
CA SER A 171 13.46 14.13 -11.37
C SER A 171 13.32 14.88 -10.04
N SER A 172 12.09 15.22 -9.64
CA SER A 172 11.82 15.90 -8.37
C SER A 172 12.35 15.10 -7.16
N ILE A 173 12.10 13.78 -7.14
CA ILE A 173 12.58 12.90 -6.06
C ILE A 173 14.11 12.79 -6.08
N ARG A 174 14.73 12.71 -7.27
CA ARG A 174 16.19 12.64 -7.42
C ARG A 174 16.89 13.91 -6.94
N GLU A 175 16.32 15.07 -7.24
CA GLU A 175 16.88 16.36 -6.87
C GLU A 175 16.73 16.65 -5.37
N ASN A 176 15.60 16.28 -4.76
CA ASN A 176 15.29 16.59 -3.37
C ASN A 176 14.68 15.40 -2.61
N PRO A 177 15.40 14.29 -2.44
CA PRO A 177 14.85 13.08 -1.83
C PRO A 177 14.36 13.32 -0.40
N ASN A 178 15.00 14.20 0.36
CA ASN A 178 14.59 14.53 1.73
C ASN A 178 13.19 15.15 1.85
N LYS A 179 12.70 15.78 0.79
CA LYS A 179 11.34 16.33 0.71
C LYS A 179 10.29 15.23 0.59
N PHE A 180 10.64 14.07 0.03
CA PHE A 180 9.67 13.03 -0.32
C PHE A 180 9.83 11.74 0.50
N ILE A 181 11.01 11.45 1.05
CA ILE A 181 11.27 10.20 1.77
C ILE A 181 11.91 10.46 3.13
N TYR A 182 11.51 9.64 4.11
CA TYR A 182 12.10 9.62 5.44
C TYR A 182 13.42 8.85 5.43
N LYS A 183 14.39 9.30 6.24
CA LYS A 183 15.50 8.43 6.65
C LYS A 183 14.93 7.31 7.52
N ARG A 184 15.49 6.10 7.41
CA ARG A 184 14.98 4.90 8.10
C ARG A 184 16.10 4.21 8.88
N LEU A 185 16.80 4.98 9.71
CA LEU A 185 17.95 4.49 10.48
C LEU A 185 17.54 3.42 11.51
N ASP A 186 16.34 3.54 12.05
CA ASP A 186 15.72 2.54 12.94
C ASP A 186 15.54 1.19 12.23
N VAL A 187 14.90 1.19 11.05
CA VAL A 187 14.71 -0.01 10.24
C VAL A 187 16.04 -0.56 9.76
N ARG A 188 17.00 0.29 9.37
CA ARG A 188 18.36 -0.15 9.03
C ARG A 188 19.00 -0.93 10.18
N GLN A 189 19.02 -0.36 11.38
CA GLN A 189 19.61 -1.01 12.55
C GLN A 189 18.91 -2.34 12.87
N TRP A 190 17.60 -2.39 12.66
CA TRP A 190 16.83 -3.63 12.80
C TRP A 190 17.21 -4.68 11.76
N LEU A 191 17.34 -4.33 10.47
CA LEU A 191 17.83 -5.25 9.43
C LEU A 191 19.23 -5.78 9.76
N GLU A 192 20.13 -4.92 10.25
CA GLU A 192 21.46 -5.33 10.73
C GLU A 192 21.38 -6.30 11.93
N LYS A 193 20.46 -6.07 12.88
CA LYS A 193 20.19 -6.98 14.02
C LYS A 193 19.69 -8.33 13.52
N LEU A 194 18.77 -8.37 12.56
CA LEU A 194 18.27 -9.60 11.95
C LEU A 194 19.42 -10.43 11.33
N LYS A 195 20.30 -9.79 10.55
CA LYS A 195 21.47 -10.48 9.98
C LYS A 195 22.42 -11.02 11.05
N LYS A 196 22.70 -10.23 12.10
CA LYS A 196 23.50 -10.66 13.26
C LYS A 196 22.86 -11.84 14.00
N SER A 197 21.54 -11.96 13.96
CA SER A 197 20.77 -13.09 14.50
C SER A 197 20.60 -14.25 13.51
N ASN A 198 21.49 -14.38 12.53
CA ASN A 198 21.52 -15.44 11.51
C ASN A 198 20.25 -15.53 10.65
N LYS A 199 19.50 -14.43 10.51
CA LYS A 199 18.41 -14.34 9.54
C LYS A 199 18.95 -13.93 8.18
N LYS A 200 18.39 -14.53 7.13
CA LYS A 200 18.70 -14.16 5.74
C LYS A 200 17.65 -13.21 5.21
N LEU A 201 18.07 -12.14 4.56
CA LEU A 201 17.18 -11.07 4.15
C LEU A 201 17.15 -10.98 2.62
N PHE A 202 15.97 -10.75 2.05
CA PHE A 202 15.88 -10.44 0.62
C PHE A 202 14.99 -9.23 0.32
N LEU A 203 15.37 -8.50 -0.72
CA LEU A 203 14.56 -7.44 -1.31
C LEU A 203 13.96 -7.96 -2.62
N ALA A 204 12.65 -7.81 -2.81
CA ALA A 204 11.98 -8.11 -4.07
C ALA A 204 11.00 -6.98 -4.40
N THR A 205 11.39 -6.07 -5.30
CA THR A 205 10.65 -4.86 -5.63
C THR A 205 10.34 -4.74 -7.12
N ASN A 206 9.20 -4.13 -7.45
CA ASN A 206 8.85 -3.78 -8.83
C ASN A 206 9.67 -2.60 -9.36
N SER A 207 10.30 -1.83 -8.48
CA SER A 207 11.14 -0.69 -8.83
C SER A 207 12.40 -1.12 -9.57
N ARG A 208 12.82 -0.27 -10.52
CA ARG A 208 14.09 -0.42 -11.25
C ARG A 208 15.29 -0.26 -10.33
N PHE A 209 16.46 -0.71 -10.79
CA PHE A 209 17.69 -0.59 -10.01
C PHE A 209 18.07 0.85 -9.68
N ASP A 210 18.05 1.75 -10.67
CA ASP A 210 18.39 3.17 -10.51
C ASP A 210 17.53 3.86 -9.43
N TYR A 211 16.22 3.65 -9.48
CA TYR A 211 15.30 4.19 -8.48
C TYR A 211 15.45 3.51 -7.12
N THR A 212 15.57 2.18 -7.10
CA THR A 212 15.84 1.41 -5.87
C THR A 212 17.08 1.96 -5.18
N ASN A 213 18.17 2.13 -5.92
CA ASN A 213 19.44 2.63 -5.41
C ASN A 213 19.33 4.07 -4.89
N LEU A 214 18.60 4.95 -5.58
CA LEU A 214 18.33 6.31 -5.11
C LEU A 214 17.63 6.30 -3.74
N LEU A 215 16.53 5.55 -3.64
CA LEU A 215 15.70 5.52 -2.43
C LEU A 215 16.44 4.90 -1.25
N THR A 216 17.07 3.74 -1.44
CA THR A 216 17.78 3.03 -0.36
C THR A 216 19.06 3.73 0.06
N THR A 217 19.79 4.33 -0.89
CA THR A 217 20.96 5.15 -0.56
C THR A 217 20.57 6.31 0.33
N TYR A 218 19.46 6.98 0.02
CA TYR A 218 18.95 8.01 0.91
C TYR A 218 18.48 7.41 2.24
N ALA A 219 17.57 6.44 2.25
CA ALA A 219 16.93 5.96 3.48
C ALA A 219 17.91 5.28 4.45
N PHE A 220 18.86 4.50 3.91
CA PHE A 220 19.73 3.60 4.68
C PHE A 220 21.22 3.96 4.57
N GLY A 221 21.67 4.61 3.49
CA GLY A 221 23.08 4.92 3.24
C GLY A 221 23.68 4.16 2.06
N ASN A 222 24.88 4.55 1.63
CA ASN A 222 25.52 4.07 0.39
C ASN A 222 25.78 2.55 0.37
N ASP A 223 25.90 1.93 1.54
CA ASP A 223 26.20 0.50 1.71
C ASP A 223 24.93 -0.34 1.92
N TRP A 224 23.75 0.19 1.59
CA TRP A 224 22.46 -0.47 1.80
C TRP A 224 22.38 -1.90 1.23
N GLN A 225 23.12 -2.20 0.16
CA GLN A 225 23.13 -3.52 -0.46
C GLN A 225 23.58 -4.61 0.53
N ASN A 226 24.45 -4.25 1.48
CA ASN A 226 24.92 -5.17 2.53
C ASN A 226 23.82 -5.56 3.53
N LEU A 227 22.69 -4.84 3.56
CA LEU A 227 21.53 -5.17 4.39
C LEU A 227 20.76 -6.38 3.86
N PHE A 228 21.02 -6.85 2.65
CA PHE A 228 20.31 -7.97 2.05
C PHE A 228 21.29 -9.08 1.66
N ASP A 229 20.83 -10.32 1.68
CA ASP A 229 21.55 -11.48 1.15
C ASP A 229 21.12 -11.78 -0.29
N PHE A 230 19.94 -11.31 -0.71
CA PHE A 230 19.44 -11.44 -2.08
C PHE A 230 18.65 -10.20 -2.49
N ILE A 231 18.92 -9.63 -3.67
CA ILE A 231 18.24 -8.41 -4.14
C ILE A 231 17.66 -8.66 -5.53
N ILE A 232 16.36 -8.42 -5.67
CA ILE A 232 15.60 -8.53 -6.91
C ILE A 232 14.90 -7.20 -7.18
N VAL A 233 15.31 -6.53 -8.25
CA VAL A 233 14.65 -5.33 -8.79
C VAL A 233 13.77 -5.71 -9.99
N ASP A 234 12.90 -4.82 -10.44
CA ASP A 234 12.02 -5.08 -11.59
C ASP A 234 11.27 -6.44 -11.48
N CYS A 235 10.90 -6.85 -10.28
CA CYS A 235 10.39 -8.18 -9.94
C CYS A 235 9.07 -8.56 -10.66
N LYS A 236 8.29 -7.57 -11.12
CA LYS A 236 6.99 -7.70 -11.82
C LYS A 236 5.91 -8.45 -11.02
N LYS A 237 5.83 -8.23 -9.70
CA LYS A 237 4.68 -8.63 -8.87
C LYS A 237 3.37 -8.07 -9.46
N PRO A 238 2.24 -8.82 -9.46
CA PRO A 238 2.05 -10.15 -8.86
C PRO A 238 2.66 -11.33 -9.63
N SER A 239 3.15 -11.13 -10.87
CA SER A 239 3.66 -12.22 -11.71
C SER A 239 4.84 -12.95 -11.08
N PHE A 240 5.64 -12.28 -10.26
CA PHE A 240 6.72 -12.93 -9.50
C PHE A 240 6.23 -14.10 -8.66
N PHE A 241 5.10 -13.94 -7.98
CA PHE A 241 4.52 -15.00 -7.15
C PHE A 241 3.73 -16.01 -7.97
N ASN A 242 3.20 -15.59 -9.12
CA ASN A 242 2.35 -16.41 -9.96
C ASN A 242 3.17 -17.18 -11.01
N ASN A 243 3.26 -18.50 -10.82
CA ASN A 243 4.06 -19.39 -11.68
C ASN A 243 3.47 -19.63 -13.09
N LEU A 244 2.31 -19.07 -13.44
CA LEU A 244 1.70 -19.26 -14.77
C LEU A 244 2.60 -18.76 -15.91
N ASN A 245 3.36 -17.68 -15.69
CA ASN A 245 4.28 -17.10 -16.67
C ASN A 245 5.67 -16.93 -16.04
N LYS A 246 6.32 -18.07 -15.76
CA LYS A 246 7.61 -18.13 -15.06
C LYS A 246 8.70 -17.36 -15.82
N GLN A 247 9.27 -16.35 -15.17
CA GLN A 247 10.40 -15.57 -15.70
C GLN A 247 11.71 -16.06 -15.10
N SER A 248 12.75 -16.17 -15.92
CA SER A 248 14.11 -16.47 -15.46
C SER A 248 14.73 -15.26 -14.76
N PHE A 249 15.68 -15.50 -13.87
CA PHE A 249 16.49 -14.45 -13.28
C PHE A 249 17.49 -13.88 -14.28
N TYR A 250 17.68 -12.58 -14.19
CA TYR A 250 18.77 -11.87 -14.88
C TYR A 250 19.64 -11.18 -13.84
N ARG A 251 20.95 -11.16 -14.04
CA ARG A 251 21.87 -10.36 -13.21
C ARG A 251 21.99 -8.96 -13.79
N VAL A 252 21.82 -7.96 -12.94
CA VAL A 252 22.01 -6.54 -13.27
C VAL A 252 23.51 -6.24 -13.30
N ILE A 253 24.00 -5.78 -14.45
CA ILE A 253 25.39 -5.33 -14.61
C ILE A 253 25.48 -3.81 -14.46
N ASN A 254 24.48 -3.10 -15.00
CA ASN A 254 24.25 -1.66 -14.81
C ASN A 254 22.79 -1.34 -15.19
N ASP A 255 22.38 -0.08 -15.06
CA ASP A 255 20.99 0.40 -15.23
C ASP A 255 20.30 -0.06 -16.53
N ASN A 256 21.07 -0.28 -17.60
CA ASN A 256 20.53 -0.62 -18.92
C ASN A 256 20.97 -2.00 -19.43
N ASN A 257 21.72 -2.76 -18.63
CA ASN A 257 22.27 -4.04 -19.07
C ASN A 257 22.05 -5.13 -18.01
N ILE A 258 21.29 -6.14 -18.42
CA ILE A 258 21.03 -7.34 -17.63
C ILE A 258 21.43 -8.56 -18.45
N ILE A 259 21.95 -9.58 -17.78
CA ILE A 259 22.33 -10.84 -18.43
C ILE A 259 21.56 -12.01 -17.83
N PRO A 260 21.09 -12.99 -18.61
CA PRO A 260 20.42 -14.16 -18.06
C PRO A 260 21.38 -14.93 -17.15
N VAL A 261 20.87 -15.46 -16.04
CA VAL A 261 21.63 -16.29 -15.11
C VAL A 261 20.84 -17.53 -14.73
N THR A 262 21.54 -18.64 -14.59
CA THR A 262 20.95 -19.91 -14.14
C THR A 262 20.87 -19.97 -12.62
N ILE A 263 19.98 -20.83 -12.10
CA ILE A 263 19.86 -21.09 -10.66
C ILE A 263 21.21 -21.55 -10.07
N ASP A 264 21.91 -22.47 -10.74
CA ASP A 264 23.21 -22.98 -10.29
C ASP A 264 24.28 -21.88 -10.19
N GLU A 265 24.31 -20.95 -11.15
CA GLU A 265 25.20 -19.80 -11.10
C GLU A 265 24.86 -18.85 -9.95
N ILE A 266 23.58 -18.64 -9.68
CA ILE A 266 23.12 -17.81 -8.56
C ILE A 266 23.60 -18.42 -7.23
N ILE A 267 23.38 -19.72 -7.03
CA ILE A 267 23.79 -20.42 -5.80
C ILE A 267 25.30 -20.41 -5.63
N LYS A 268 26.05 -20.72 -6.69
CA LYS A 268 27.53 -20.71 -6.67
C LYS A 268 28.09 -19.33 -6.31
N ASN A 269 27.41 -18.27 -6.73
CA ASN A 269 27.85 -16.89 -6.53
C ASN A 269 27.04 -16.15 -5.46
N PHE A 270 26.33 -16.86 -4.58
CA PHE A 270 25.41 -16.22 -3.62
C PHE A 270 26.08 -15.14 -2.75
N ASN A 271 27.35 -15.35 -2.35
CA ASN A 271 28.10 -14.40 -1.53
C ASN A 271 28.75 -13.24 -2.30
N GLN A 272 28.46 -13.08 -3.60
CA GLN A 272 29.03 -12.00 -4.43
C GLN A 272 28.21 -10.70 -4.39
N ASN A 273 27.11 -10.66 -3.64
CA ASN A 273 26.20 -9.50 -3.53
C ASN A 273 25.72 -8.98 -4.89
N TYR A 274 25.51 -9.87 -5.86
CA TYR A 274 24.92 -9.50 -7.13
C TYR A 274 23.45 -9.08 -6.96
N ILE A 275 23.04 -8.15 -7.81
CA ILE A 275 21.66 -7.70 -7.92
C ILE A 275 21.03 -8.43 -9.10
N TYR A 276 19.83 -8.92 -8.89
CA TYR A 276 19.05 -9.64 -9.89
C TYR A 276 17.83 -8.83 -10.32
N SER A 277 17.30 -9.17 -11.48
CA SER A 277 16.09 -8.61 -12.06
C SER A 277 15.16 -9.73 -12.52
N LEU A 278 13.86 -9.47 -12.53
CA LEU A 278 12.82 -10.44 -12.89
C LEU A 278 12.84 -11.66 -11.94
N GLY A 279 12.76 -12.87 -12.49
CA GLY A 279 12.69 -14.10 -11.72
C GLY A 279 11.27 -14.45 -11.26
N ASN A 280 11.20 -15.40 -10.32
CA ASN A 280 9.93 -15.87 -9.76
C ASN A 280 10.16 -16.47 -8.36
N SER A 281 9.11 -16.53 -7.55
CA SER A 281 9.17 -16.98 -6.16
C SER A 281 9.46 -18.48 -6.03
N GLU A 282 9.08 -19.30 -7.02
CA GLU A 282 9.37 -20.74 -6.99
C GLU A 282 10.88 -20.99 -7.12
N ASP A 283 11.53 -20.39 -8.11
CA ASP A 283 12.97 -20.48 -8.29
C ASP A 283 13.72 -19.81 -7.14
N LEU A 284 13.23 -18.67 -6.64
CA LEU A 284 13.78 -18.07 -5.42
C LEU A 284 13.70 -19.06 -4.26
N HIS A 285 12.55 -19.72 -4.07
CA HIS A 285 12.36 -20.71 -3.02
C HIS A 285 13.34 -21.89 -3.17
N LEU A 286 13.55 -22.39 -4.39
CA LEU A 286 14.56 -23.43 -4.66
C LEU A 286 15.97 -22.96 -4.31
N ILE A 287 16.35 -21.75 -4.71
CA ILE A 287 17.66 -21.15 -4.42
C ILE A 287 17.88 -21.07 -2.91
N ILE A 288 16.93 -20.50 -2.17
CA ILE A 288 17.07 -20.32 -0.72
C ILE A 288 17.02 -21.65 0.04
N SER A 289 16.26 -22.64 -0.42
CA SER A 289 16.23 -23.98 0.18
C SER A 289 17.57 -24.69 0.05
N GLN A 290 18.23 -24.56 -1.11
CA GLN A 290 19.58 -25.11 -1.31
C GLN A 290 20.63 -24.37 -0.48
N ILE A 291 20.56 -23.05 -0.38
CA ILE A 291 21.48 -22.25 0.46
C ILE A 291 21.30 -22.60 1.95
N SER A 292 20.06 -22.78 2.39
CA SER A 292 19.75 -23.11 3.79
C SER A 292 19.91 -24.59 4.12
N ASN A 293 20.09 -25.47 3.13
CA ASN A 293 20.11 -26.94 3.28
C ASN A 293 18.87 -27.50 4.00
N LYS A 294 17.72 -26.86 3.81
CA LYS A 294 16.41 -27.26 4.37
C LYS A 294 15.30 -26.53 3.62
N ASP A 295 14.05 -26.91 3.87
CA ASP A 295 12.89 -26.12 3.48
C ASP A 295 12.72 -24.93 4.47
N PRO A 296 12.99 -23.68 4.05
CA PRO A 296 13.05 -22.54 4.95
C PRO A 296 11.68 -21.95 5.23
N ILE A 297 11.46 -21.51 6.47
CA ILE A 297 10.28 -20.71 6.79
C ILE A 297 10.52 -19.27 6.30
N VAL A 298 9.69 -18.80 5.38
CA VAL A 298 9.80 -17.47 4.78
C VAL A 298 8.63 -16.60 5.22
N ILE A 299 8.91 -15.35 5.60
CA ILE A 299 7.89 -14.28 5.69
C ILE A 299 8.24 -13.17 4.70
N TYR A 300 7.26 -12.67 3.97
CA TYR A 300 7.41 -11.53 3.07
C TYR A 300 6.54 -10.35 3.54
N PHE A 301 7.15 -9.17 3.65
CA PHE A 301 6.49 -7.92 3.98
C PHE A 301 6.27 -7.08 2.73
N GLY A 302 5.04 -6.62 2.50
CA GLY A 302 4.69 -5.70 1.41
C GLY A 302 3.46 -4.86 1.78
N ASP A 303 3.17 -3.79 1.05
CA ASP A 303 2.05 -2.89 1.34
C ASP A 303 0.86 -3.09 0.39
N HIS A 304 1.10 -3.70 -0.77
CA HIS A 304 0.09 -3.83 -1.80
C HIS A 304 -0.71 -5.13 -1.63
N ILE A 305 -1.99 -4.97 -1.25
CA ILE A 305 -2.91 -6.08 -0.97
C ILE A 305 -2.98 -7.08 -2.12
N LYS A 306 -3.12 -6.59 -3.36
CA LYS A 306 -3.26 -7.44 -4.56
C LYS A 306 -1.92 -8.05 -4.99
N SER A 307 -0.89 -7.23 -5.22
CA SER A 307 0.35 -7.72 -5.83
C SER A 307 1.23 -8.50 -4.87
N ASP A 308 1.19 -8.15 -3.58
CA ASP A 308 2.12 -8.68 -2.59
C ASP A 308 1.44 -9.72 -1.71
N ILE A 309 0.27 -9.41 -1.15
CA ILE A 309 -0.34 -10.29 -0.14
C ILE A 309 -1.17 -11.40 -0.78
N ASN A 310 -2.11 -11.03 -1.66
CA ASN A 310 -3.02 -11.99 -2.28
C ASN A 310 -2.27 -12.95 -3.21
N ALA A 311 -1.39 -12.44 -4.06
CA ALA A 311 -0.60 -13.28 -4.97
C ALA A 311 0.32 -14.24 -4.19
N LEU A 312 1.04 -13.75 -3.18
CA LEU A 312 1.86 -14.58 -2.29
C LEU A 312 1.05 -15.69 -1.63
N LYS A 313 -0.10 -15.36 -1.05
CA LYS A 313 -0.93 -16.33 -0.32
C LYS A 313 -1.56 -17.39 -1.24
N ARG A 314 -1.85 -17.04 -2.50
CA ARG A 314 -2.43 -17.96 -3.48
C ARG A 314 -1.42 -18.91 -4.09
N HIS A 315 -0.17 -18.48 -4.22
CA HIS A 315 0.81 -19.18 -5.05
C HIS A 315 2.05 -19.67 -4.29
N THR A 316 2.19 -19.34 -3.01
CA THR A 316 3.31 -19.76 -2.17
C THR A 316 2.84 -20.24 -0.80
N ASN A 317 3.74 -20.92 -0.07
CA ASN A 317 3.53 -21.29 1.34
C ASN A 317 4.18 -20.27 2.31
N TRP A 318 4.58 -19.10 1.82
CA TRP A 318 5.24 -18.10 2.65
C TRP A 318 4.24 -17.39 3.56
N LEU A 319 4.73 -16.93 4.70
CA LEU A 319 3.99 -16.05 5.59
C LEU A 319 3.91 -14.65 4.96
N ALA A 320 2.82 -13.96 5.25
CA ALA A 320 2.46 -12.69 4.63
C ALA A 320 2.34 -11.62 5.71
N GLY A 321 3.24 -10.65 5.70
CA GLY A 321 3.15 -9.44 6.51
C GLY A 321 2.69 -8.28 5.64
N ILE A 322 1.61 -7.59 6.02
CA ILE A 322 1.16 -6.41 5.32
C ILE A 322 1.54 -5.13 6.07
N ILE A 323 2.08 -4.16 5.33
CA ILE A 323 2.28 -2.80 5.81
C ILE A 323 1.09 -1.93 5.37
N ILE A 324 0.46 -1.25 6.33
CA ILE A 324 -0.71 -0.41 6.11
C ILE A 324 -0.45 0.91 6.81
N GLU A 325 0.24 1.83 6.12
CA GLU A 325 0.59 3.15 6.65
C GLU A 325 -0.65 3.91 7.16
N GLU A 326 -1.83 3.58 6.64
CA GLU A 326 -3.10 4.19 7.03
C GLU A 326 -3.48 3.94 8.49
N LEU A 327 -2.94 2.89 9.12
CA LEU A 327 -3.08 2.67 10.56
C LEU A 327 -2.56 3.84 11.39
N GLU A 328 -1.56 4.56 10.88
CA GLU A 328 -1.01 5.71 11.59
C GLU A 328 -1.92 6.95 11.49
N PHE A 329 -2.90 7.00 10.57
CA PHE A 329 -3.80 8.15 10.54
C PHE A 329 -4.65 8.26 11.81
N ASP A 330 -4.99 7.13 12.42
CA ASP A 330 -5.88 7.08 13.57
C ASP A 330 -5.15 6.99 14.93
N LEU A 331 -3.88 6.55 14.92
CA LEU A 331 -3.10 6.20 16.12
C LEU A 331 -1.59 6.32 15.87
N PRO A 332 -0.73 6.40 16.90
CA PRO A 332 0.72 6.17 16.74
C PRO A 332 1.02 4.81 16.07
N PRO A 333 2.29 4.54 15.67
CA PRO A 333 2.68 3.28 15.03
C PRO A 333 2.16 2.05 15.80
N THR A 334 1.23 1.31 15.19
CA THR A 334 0.42 0.27 15.83
C THR A 334 0.35 -1.03 15.03
N ILE A 335 -0.08 -2.11 15.71
CA ILE A 335 -0.38 -3.44 15.16
C ILE A 335 -1.90 -3.65 15.23
N ILE A 336 -2.50 -4.30 14.23
CA ILE A 336 -3.93 -4.60 14.26
C ILE A 336 -4.21 -5.74 15.24
N HIS A 337 -5.13 -5.53 16.19
CA HIS A 337 -5.62 -6.54 17.12
C HIS A 337 -7.06 -6.93 16.76
N THR A 338 -7.35 -8.22 16.53
CA THR A 338 -8.67 -8.70 16.09
C THR A 338 -9.65 -9.02 17.22
N THR A 339 -9.21 -9.15 18.48
CA THR A 339 -10.07 -9.66 19.57
C THR A 339 -10.89 -8.60 20.31
N LYS A 340 -10.57 -7.31 20.17
CA LYS A 340 -11.44 -6.19 20.58
C LYS A 340 -11.23 -5.03 19.61
N HIS A 341 -12.31 -4.50 19.03
CA HIS A 341 -12.31 -3.17 18.40
C HIS A 341 -11.91 -2.03 19.37
N HIS A 342 -11.63 -2.35 20.63
CA HIS A 342 -10.90 -1.46 21.52
C HIS A 342 -9.41 -1.51 21.20
N LEU A 343 -9.04 -0.59 20.30
CA LEU A 343 -7.79 0.16 20.29
C LEU A 343 -7.17 0.14 21.70
N SER A 344 -6.17 -0.71 21.94
CA SER A 344 -5.48 -0.74 23.21
C SER A 344 -4.62 0.52 23.29
N ASN A 345 -5.15 1.55 23.94
CA ASN A 345 -4.50 2.80 24.35
C ASN A 345 -3.26 2.59 25.27
N GLN A 346 -2.63 1.42 25.30
CA GLN A 346 -1.60 1.08 26.29
C GLN A 346 -0.19 0.92 25.73
N LEU A 347 -0.01 0.95 24.41
CA LEU A 347 1.31 1.19 23.80
C LEU A 347 1.51 2.68 23.44
N LEU A 348 0.72 3.58 24.03
CA LEU A 348 0.80 5.02 23.77
C LEU A 348 2.18 5.54 24.18
N ILE A 349 3.00 5.77 23.17
CA ILE A 349 4.19 6.60 23.24
C ILE A 349 3.71 8.00 23.62
N ASN A 350 4.17 8.53 24.75
CA ASN A 350 4.07 9.95 25.10
C ASN A 350 5.04 10.77 24.21
N ASP A 351 4.96 10.63 22.89
CA ASP A 351 5.72 11.47 21.97
C ASP A 351 4.86 12.67 21.59
N GLU A 352 5.15 13.82 22.20
CA GLU A 352 4.56 15.11 21.86
C GLU A 352 4.85 15.54 20.41
N SER A 353 5.67 14.79 19.67
CA SER A 353 5.93 14.99 18.24
C SER A 353 4.93 14.31 17.30
N TYR A 354 3.92 13.59 17.82
CA TYR A 354 2.92 12.93 16.97
C TYR A 354 1.91 13.92 16.40
N ILE A 355 2.08 14.30 15.13
CA ILE A 355 1.07 15.04 14.37
C ILE A 355 -0.05 14.04 14.04
N LYS A 356 -1.21 14.18 14.71
CA LYS A 356 -2.41 13.41 14.38
C LYS A 356 -2.63 13.41 12.87
N GLY A 357 -2.78 12.21 12.29
CA GLY A 357 -3.12 12.07 10.89
C GLY A 357 -4.43 12.76 10.55
N ASN A 358 -4.43 13.41 9.40
CA ASN A 358 -5.56 14.17 8.88
C ASN A 358 -6.61 13.22 8.28
N ARG A 359 -7.74 13.00 8.99
CA ARG A 359 -8.84 12.12 8.54
C ARG A 359 -9.60 12.72 7.34
N SER A 360 -10.07 11.85 6.43
CA SER A 360 -10.98 12.28 5.36
C SER A 360 -12.26 12.86 5.94
N LYS A 361 -12.78 13.92 5.31
CA LYS A 361 -14.06 14.55 5.67
C LYS A 361 -15.28 13.76 5.19
N PHE A 362 -15.09 12.85 4.24
CA PHE A 362 -16.18 12.21 3.48
C PHE A 362 -16.22 10.70 3.63
N PHE A 363 -15.07 10.07 3.87
CA PHE A 363 -14.94 8.62 4.01
C PHE A 363 -14.48 8.26 5.42
N SER A 364 -14.93 7.10 5.89
CA SER A 364 -14.48 6.59 7.18
C SER A 364 -13.04 6.10 7.11
N SER A 365 -12.48 5.77 8.29
CA SER A 365 -11.15 5.17 8.36
C SER A 365 -11.05 3.92 7.48
N PHE A 366 -9.82 3.58 7.11
CA PHE A 366 -9.51 2.37 6.36
C PHE A 366 -10.07 1.09 7.03
N PHE A 367 -10.27 1.09 8.36
CA PHE A 367 -10.63 -0.10 9.14
C PHE A 367 -12.07 -0.17 9.62
N THR A 368 -12.75 0.97 9.70
CA THR A 368 -14.13 1.04 10.21
C THR A 368 -15.04 1.60 9.14
N SER A 369 -16.18 0.97 8.90
CA SER A 369 -17.35 1.68 8.35
C SER A 369 -17.79 2.72 9.39
N PRO A 370 -18.18 3.95 9.00
CA PRO A 370 -18.60 4.96 9.95
C PRO A 370 -19.90 4.49 10.63
N SER A 371 -19.81 4.13 11.91
CA SER A 371 -20.99 4.14 12.79
C SER A 371 -21.22 5.51 13.40
N ASP A 372 -20.13 6.28 13.62
CA ASP A 372 -20.14 7.63 14.17
C ASP A 372 -18.83 8.32 13.79
N SER A 373 -18.85 9.31 12.89
CA SER A 373 -17.76 10.30 12.85
C SER A 373 -18.27 11.59 13.45
N ILE A 374 -17.97 11.76 14.74
CA ILE A 374 -17.74 13.06 15.37
C ILE A 374 -16.86 13.86 14.41
N ILE A 375 -17.49 14.79 13.69
CA ILE A 375 -16.80 15.85 12.96
C ILE A 375 -16.16 16.72 14.04
N PHE A 376 -14.86 16.59 14.28
CA PHE A 376 -14.13 17.58 15.06
C PHE A 376 -13.91 18.80 14.17
N ASP A 377 -14.96 19.60 14.03
CA ASP A 377 -14.88 20.95 13.47
C ASP A 377 -14.72 21.91 14.64
N HIS A 378 -13.47 22.19 15.04
CA HIS A 378 -13.23 23.19 16.08
C HIS A 378 -12.81 24.56 15.55
N ASP A 379 -12.57 24.73 14.25
CA ASP A 379 -12.11 26.02 13.72
C ASP A 379 -12.75 26.34 12.36
N ASN A 380 -13.99 26.85 12.39
CA ASN A 380 -14.42 28.08 11.68
C ASN A 380 -15.96 28.20 11.67
N ILE A 381 -16.49 28.79 12.75
CA ILE A 381 -17.81 29.41 12.73
C ILE A 381 -17.70 30.66 11.87
N ASN A 382 -18.00 30.55 10.56
CA ASN A 382 -18.59 31.64 9.77
C ASN A 382 -19.28 31.08 8.52
N GLN A 383 -20.55 30.73 8.70
CA GLN A 383 -21.66 30.83 7.75
C GLN A 383 -21.34 30.60 6.25
N THR A 384 -21.28 29.33 5.85
CA THR A 384 -21.93 28.89 4.61
C THR A 384 -22.82 27.70 4.95
N LYS A 385 -24.12 27.83 4.67
CA LYS A 385 -25.13 26.79 4.89
C LYS A 385 -24.79 25.57 4.02
N PHE A 386 -24.12 24.59 4.59
CA PHE A 386 -24.28 23.22 4.13
C PHE A 386 -25.64 22.74 4.64
N GLU A 387 -26.51 22.32 3.72
CA GLU A 387 -27.77 21.67 4.09
C GLU A 387 -27.45 20.46 4.97
N GLN A 388 -28.00 20.45 6.17
CA GLN A 388 -27.93 19.31 7.08
C GLN A 388 -28.58 18.12 6.38
N THR A 389 -27.78 17.23 5.81
CA THR A 389 -28.23 15.91 5.39
C THR A 389 -28.66 15.14 6.64
N GLU A 390 -29.77 14.41 6.51
CA GLU A 390 -30.56 13.75 7.55
C GLU A 390 -29.78 13.08 8.70
N PRO A 391 -30.37 12.93 9.90
CA PRO A 391 -29.78 12.15 10.97
C PRO A 391 -29.66 10.68 10.53
N ASP A 392 -28.42 10.22 10.35
CA ASP A 392 -28.11 8.84 10.02
C ASP A 392 -28.77 7.90 11.05
N THR A 393 -29.58 6.96 10.55
CA THR A 393 -30.08 5.84 11.35
C THR A 393 -28.88 5.03 11.80
N ILE A 394 -28.74 4.82 13.11
CA ILE A 394 -27.62 4.10 13.73
C ILE A 394 -27.49 2.70 13.10
N LEU A 395 -26.56 2.56 12.15
CA LEU A 395 -26.14 1.27 11.61
C LEU A 395 -24.96 0.76 12.45
N PRO A 396 -24.89 -0.54 12.78
CA PRO A 396 -23.78 -1.08 13.57
C PRO A 396 -22.44 -0.83 12.85
N SER A 397 -21.37 -0.58 13.61
CA SER A 397 -20.01 -0.41 13.08
C SER A 397 -19.56 -1.67 12.34
N LEU A 398 -19.78 -1.73 11.05
CA LEU A 398 -19.29 -2.81 10.20
C LEU A 398 -17.80 -2.58 9.91
N SER A 399 -16.99 -3.63 9.88
CA SER A 399 -15.63 -3.50 9.37
C SER A 399 -15.67 -3.12 7.89
N SER A 400 -14.64 -2.42 7.40
CA SER A 400 -14.49 -2.21 5.96
C SER A 400 -14.28 -3.56 5.24
N TYR A 401 -14.60 -3.61 3.94
CA TYR A 401 -14.26 -4.76 3.11
C TYR A 401 -12.77 -5.13 3.25
N TRP A 402 -11.91 -4.11 3.19
CA TRP A 402 -10.46 -4.29 3.19
C TRP A 402 -9.90 -4.75 4.52
N TYR A 403 -10.45 -4.33 5.66
CA TYR A 403 -10.10 -4.93 6.96
C TYR A 403 -10.40 -6.43 6.98
N THR A 404 -11.60 -6.80 6.53
CA THR A 404 -12.04 -8.20 6.48
C THR A 404 -11.17 -9.02 5.53
N TYR A 405 -10.80 -8.44 4.39
CA TYR A 405 -9.89 -9.03 3.42
C TYR A 405 -8.49 -9.24 4.01
N ILE A 406 -7.90 -8.18 4.57
CA ILE A 406 -6.56 -8.20 5.13
C ILE A 406 -6.44 -9.21 6.26
N THR A 407 -7.37 -9.20 7.22
CA THR A 407 -7.34 -10.12 8.36
C THR A 407 -7.49 -11.58 7.93
N LYS A 408 -8.11 -11.84 6.77
CA LYS A 408 -8.24 -13.19 6.18
C LYS A 408 -6.98 -13.64 5.42
N HIS A 409 -6.23 -12.72 4.83
CA HIS A 409 -5.16 -13.02 3.86
C HIS A 409 -3.74 -12.75 4.37
N ALA A 410 -3.56 -11.76 5.23
CA ALA A 410 -2.28 -11.46 5.88
C ALA A 410 -2.16 -12.21 7.20
N HIS A 411 -0.97 -12.71 7.49
CA HIS A 411 -0.65 -13.34 8.77
C HIS A 411 -0.30 -12.28 9.82
N LEU A 412 0.31 -11.16 9.42
CA LEU A 412 0.67 -10.06 10.33
C LEU A 412 0.35 -8.73 9.66
N SER A 413 -0.24 -7.77 10.38
CA SER A 413 -0.54 -6.43 9.87
C SER A 413 0.12 -5.38 10.74
N LEU A 414 0.92 -4.51 10.11
CA LEU A 414 1.69 -3.47 10.78
C LEU A 414 1.42 -2.13 10.12
N SER A 415 1.38 -1.08 10.91
CA SER A 415 1.40 0.30 10.40
C SER A 415 2.68 0.62 9.62
N CYS A 416 3.82 0.21 10.17
CA CYS A 416 5.13 0.30 9.53
C CYS A 416 6.11 -0.68 10.17
N LEU A 417 7.24 -0.91 9.51
CA LEU A 417 8.31 -1.76 10.05
C LEU A 417 8.99 -1.20 11.31
N SER A 418 8.84 0.10 11.60
CA SER A 418 9.37 0.70 12.81
C SER A 418 8.74 0.10 14.08
N VAL A 419 7.53 -0.44 13.96
CA VAL A 419 6.88 -1.19 15.04
C VAL A 419 7.71 -2.41 15.45
N LEU A 420 8.20 -3.18 14.48
CA LEU A 420 9.09 -4.31 14.75
C LEU A 420 10.46 -3.82 15.20
N ALA A 421 11.00 -2.77 14.55
CA ALA A 421 12.34 -2.27 14.81
C ALA A 421 12.53 -1.76 16.24
N ASN A 422 11.54 -1.02 16.77
CA ASN A 422 11.68 -0.26 18.00
C ASN A 422 11.04 -0.95 19.21
N HIS A 423 10.08 -1.85 19.00
CA HIS A 423 9.24 -2.32 20.10
C HIS A 423 9.27 -3.83 20.31
N LEU A 424 9.71 -4.63 19.33
CA LEU A 424 9.65 -6.09 19.42
C LEU A 424 11.02 -6.74 19.25
N ASP A 425 11.33 -7.64 20.18
CA ASP A 425 12.44 -8.56 20.01
C ASP A 425 12.11 -9.65 19.00
N LEU A 426 13.16 -10.23 18.41
CA LEU A 426 13.03 -11.28 17.40
C LEU A 426 12.24 -12.49 17.91
N ASP A 427 12.33 -12.79 19.21
CA ASP A 427 11.65 -13.90 19.88
C ASP A 427 10.23 -13.58 20.37
N HIS A 428 9.74 -12.36 20.11
CA HIS A 428 8.39 -11.97 20.48
C HIS A 428 7.36 -12.94 19.89
N GLN A 429 6.48 -13.45 20.75
CA GLN A 429 5.45 -14.39 20.36
C GLN A 429 4.17 -13.64 19.99
N PHE A 430 3.76 -13.76 18.74
CA PHE A 430 2.43 -13.37 18.28
C PHE A 430 1.47 -14.55 18.47
N GLN A 431 0.28 -14.28 18.99
CA GLN A 431 -0.77 -15.27 19.16
C GLN A 431 -1.61 -15.40 17.89
N HIS A 432 -1.82 -16.62 17.43
CA HIS A 432 -2.75 -16.92 16.36
C HIS A 432 -4.20 -16.74 16.83
N ASP A 433 -4.95 -15.90 16.14
CA ASP A 433 -6.40 -15.87 16.24
C ASP A 433 -6.99 -16.95 15.33
N GLU A 434 -7.59 -17.99 15.92
CA GLU A 434 -8.19 -19.09 15.16
C GLU A 434 -9.37 -18.63 14.28
N ASN A 435 -10.03 -17.50 14.58
CA ASN A 435 -11.16 -17.01 13.80
C ASN A 435 -10.70 -16.34 12.50
N THR A 436 -9.65 -15.52 12.57
CA THR A 436 -9.16 -14.74 11.42
C THR A 436 -7.95 -15.38 10.76
N LYS A 437 -7.26 -16.31 11.43
CA LYS A 437 -5.92 -16.81 11.11
C LYS A 437 -4.83 -15.74 11.12
N HIS A 438 -5.13 -14.60 11.73
CA HIS A 438 -4.24 -13.45 11.89
C HIS A 438 -3.42 -13.61 13.17
N PHE A 439 -2.16 -13.19 13.15
CA PHE A 439 -1.31 -13.13 14.34
C PHE A 439 -1.50 -11.79 15.04
N ILE A 440 -1.88 -11.84 16.31
CA ILE A 440 -2.09 -10.71 17.20
C ILE A 440 -0.88 -10.62 18.15
N LEU A 441 -0.47 -9.41 18.50
CA LEU A 441 0.54 -9.21 19.55
C LEU A 441 0.03 -9.71 20.91
N LEU A 442 0.81 -10.60 21.55
CA LEU A 442 0.62 -10.91 22.97
C LEU A 442 1.15 -9.71 23.77
N GLN A 443 0.29 -9.05 24.56
CA GLN A 443 0.80 -8.16 25.60
C GLN A 443 1.77 -8.98 26.47
N LYS A 444 3.00 -8.49 26.66
CA LYS A 444 3.82 -8.99 27.77
C LYS A 444 2.98 -8.77 29.02
N ASN A 445 2.56 -9.84 29.67
CA ASN A 445 2.08 -9.73 31.04
C ASN A 445 3.27 -9.14 31.82
N GLU A 446 3.12 -7.92 32.32
CA GLU A 446 4.05 -7.32 33.28
C GLU A 446 4.19 -8.19 34.53
#